data_AF-A0A938ANK5-F1
#
_entry.id   AF-A0A938ANK5-F1
#
_cell.length_a   1.000
_cell.length_b   1.000
_cell.length_c   1.000
_cell.angle_alpha   90.00
_cell.angle_beta   90.00
_cell.angle_gamma   90.00
#
_symmetry.space_group_name_H-M   'P 1'
#
loop_
_entity.id
_entity.type
_entity.pdbx_description
1 polymer ?
#
loop_
_entity_poly.entity_id
_entity_poly.type
_entity_poly.pdbx_seq_one_letter_code
_entity_poly.pdbx_strand_id
1 'polypeptide(L)'
;MTSSRPGCLTMMARGLAGVAAALFVLLLPFTLLSRNLALVIFSPPEISRLVASRLVDEGTLRQVVVDNLFGAESNVAGIDLQGAAQHLSPEERDALIDRLLPATWVEAQILRVTTDFFAWFDSPATRLQLSVDLEPVRSALRGEAAAGLVEAMVESWPACTLDDVTRMLGLGVVPGQEGFPYCEPPEPLRGLLVGALTGGMRLLAEGLPAEVPVVDQDFGDTEDLMLAKEQVRLVRFVSRWGILGSFSLLGLIMALAVRSWR
;
A
#
# COMPACT_ATOMS: atom_id res chain seq x y z
N MET A 1 56.70 -48.21 -28.09
CA MET A 1 56.16 -47.44 -26.96
C MET A 1 56.81 -46.06 -26.96
N THR A 2 56.27 -45.12 -27.74
CA THR A 2 56.71 -43.72 -27.73
C THR A 2 55.82 -42.97 -26.73
N SER A 3 56.37 -42.69 -25.55
CA SER A 3 55.75 -41.83 -24.55
C SER A 3 55.69 -40.40 -25.10
N SER A 4 54.53 -40.01 -25.64
CA SER A 4 54.30 -38.61 -26.02
C SER A 4 54.21 -37.78 -24.75
N ARG A 5 55.21 -36.92 -24.52
CA ARG A 5 55.14 -35.94 -23.44
C ARG A 5 53.87 -35.09 -23.63
N PRO A 6 53.06 -34.86 -22.58
CA PRO A 6 51.88 -34.03 -22.69
C PRO A 6 52.30 -32.63 -23.17
N GLY A 7 51.73 -32.19 -24.29
CA GLY A 7 52.01 -30.86 -24.82
C GLY A 7 51.56 -29.78 -23.84
N CYS A 8 52.30 -28.67 -23.74
CA CYS A 8 52.02 -27.54 -22.85
C CYS A 8 50.54 -27.09 -22.87
N LEU A 9 49.90 -27.15 -24.03
CA LEU A 9 48.49 -26.81 -24.25
C LEU A 9 47.51 -27.69 -23.44
N THR A 10 47.83 -28.98 -23.24
CA THR A 10 47.01 -29.90 -22.46
C THR A 10 47.07 -29.61 -20.96
N MET A 11 48.23 -29.20 -20.44
CA MET A 11 48.38 -28.78 -19.05
C MET A 11 47.61 -27.48 -18.78
N MET A 12 47.70 -26.50 -19.68
CA MET A 12 46.92 -25.25 -19.58
C MET A 12 45.41 -25.52 -19.59
N ALA A 13 44.91 -26.37 -20.50
CA ALA A 13 43.50 -26.71 -20.57
C ALA A 13 42.97 -27.37 -19.29
N ARG A 14 43.76 -28.26 -18.67
CA ARG A 14 43.41 -28.91 -17.40
C ARG A 14 43.39 -27.92 -16.24
N GLY A 15 44.36 -27.02 -16.17
CA GLY A 15 44.37 -25.95 -15.16
C GLY A 15 43.13 -25.06 -15.27
N LEU A 16 42.78 -24.65 -16.49
CA LEU A 16 41.62 -23.80 -16.74
C LEU A 16 40.30 -24.50 -16.41
N ALA A 17 40.18 -25.80 -16.74
CA ALA A 17 39.03 -26.60 -16.36
C ALA A 17 38.89 -26.76 -14.84
N GLY A 18 40.01 -26.92 -14.12
CA GLY A 18 40.01 -26.98 -12.65
C GLY A 18 39.54 -25.67 -12.00
N VAL A 19 40.02 -24.52 -12.50
CA VAL A 19 39.58 -23.20 -12.04
C VAL A 19 38.10 -22.98 -12.33
N ALA A 20 37.63 -23.34 -13.54
CA ALA A 20 36.22 -23.25 -13.89
C ALA A 20 35.36 -24.15 -12.98
N ALA A 21 35.78 -25.38 -12.70
CA ALA A 21 35.05 -26.27 -11.80
C ALA A 21 34.96 -25.71 -10.36
N ALA A 22 36.04 -25.15 -9.83
CA ALA A 22 36.03 -24.51 -8.51
C ALA A 22 35.07 -23.30 -8.49
N LEU A 23 35.10 -22.47 -9.54
CA LEU A 23 34.20 -21.33 -9.70
C LEU A 23 32.73 -21.79 -9.79
N PHE A 24 32.44 -22.87 -10.52
CA PHE A 24 31.10 -23.44 -10.63
C PHE A 24 30.55 -23.87 -9.27
N VAL A 25 31.35 -24.60 -8.49
CA VAL A 25 30.96 -25.10 -7.17
C VAL A 25 30.66 -23.94 -6.20
N LEU A 26 31.37 -22.82 -6.31
CA LEU A 26 31.11 -21.63 -5.49
C LEU A 26 29.92 -20.80 -5.99
N LEU A 27 29.81 -20.58 -7.31
CA LEU A 27 28.77 -19.73 -7.89
C LEU A 27 27.39 -20.39 -7.88
N LEU A 28 27.30 -21.71 -7.97
CA LEU A 28 26.02 -22.41 -8.02
C LEU A 28 25.16 -22.20 -6.74
N PRO A 29 25.63 -22.46 -5.51
CA PRO A 29 24.83 -22.22 -4.31
C PRO A 29 24.51 -20.74 -4.13
N PHE A 30 25.45 -19.86 -4.49
CA PHE A 30 25.23 -18.41 -4.42
C PHE A 30 24.14 -17.94 -5.37
N THR A 31 24.17 -18.38 -6.64
CA THR A 31 23.14 -18.05 -7.63
C THR A 31 21.78 -18.60 -7.23
N LEU A 32 21.71 -19.84 -6.70
CA LEU A 32 20.47 -20.41 -6.19
C LEU A 32 19.91 -19.63 -4.99
N LEU A 33 20.74 -19.29 -4.02
CA LEU A 33 20.34 -18.50 -2.86
C LEU A 33 19.86 -17.11 -3.28
N SER A 34 20.63 -16.42 -4.13
CA SER A 34 20.30 -15.08 -4.62
C SER A 34 18.98 -15.06 -5.39
N ARG A 35 18.70 -16.10 -6.19
CA ARG A 35 17.43 -16.25 -6.91
C ARG A 35 16.26 -16.46 -5.97
N ASN A 36 16.38 -17.35 -4.98
CA ASN A 36 15.32 -17.59 -4.00
C ASN A 36 15.02 -16.31 -3.20
N LEU A 37 16.06 -15.60 -2.76
CA LEU A 37 15.91 -14.35 -2.05
C LEU A 37 15.25 -13.27 -2.93
N ALA A 38 15.66 -13.18 -4.19
CA ALA A 38 15.09 -12.24 -5.15
C ALA A 38 13.60 -12.51 -5.41
N LEU A 39 13.17 -13.78 -5.47
CA LEU A 39 11.75 -14.11 -5.64
C LEU A 39 10.88 -13.66 -4.46
N VAL A 40 11.43 -13.64 -3.24
CA VAL A 40 10.68 -13.23 -2.04
C VAL A 40 10.75 -11.72 -1.84
N ILE A 41 11.94 -11.13 -1.84
CA ILE A 41 12.13 -9.69 -1.55
C ILE A 41 11.62 -8.80 -2.69
N PHE A 42 11.55 -9.33 -3.92
CA PHE A 42 11.15 -8.52 -5.08
C PHE A 42 9.84 -8.97 -5.71
N SER A 43 9.01 -9.73 -4.99
CA SER A 43 7.64 -9.99 -5.41
C SER A 43 6.68 -8.97 -4.79
N PRO A 44 6.07 -8.09 -5.60
CA PRO A 44 5.02 -7.19 -5.14
C PRO A 44 3.92 -7.87 -4.31
N PRO A 45 3.37 -9.04 -4.71
CA PRO A 45 2.28 -9.65 -3.95
C PRO A 45 2.69 -10.18 -2.58
N GLU A 46 3.94 -10.65 -2.40
CA GLU A 46 4.37 -11.14 -1.08
C GLU A 46 4.65 -9.97 -0.14
N ILE A 47 5.28 -8.91 -0.62
CA ILE A 47 5.45 -7.68 0.18
C ILE A 47 4.09 -7.07 0.51
N SER A 48 3.18 -6.94 -0.45
CA SER A 48 1.87 -6.37 -0.20
C SER A 48 1.08 -7.19 0.81
N ARG A 49 1.19 -8.53 0.79
CA ARG A 49 0.57 -9.40 1.82
C ARG A 49 1.17 -9.18 3.19
N LEU A 50 2.49 -9.08 3.29
CA LEU A 50 3.21 -8.92 4.56
C LEU A 50 2.93 -7.53 5.18
N VAL A 51 2.87 -6.52 4.32
CA VAL A 51 2.45 -5.16 4.66
C VAL A 51 0.98 -5.15 5.07
N ALA A 52 0.08 -5.73 4.26
CA ALA A 52 -1.34 -5.80 4.56
C ALA A 52 -1.61 -6.54 5.87
N SER A 53 -1.02 -7.71 6.12
CA SER A 53 -1.21 -8.43 7.38
C SER A 53 -0.75 -7.59 8.57
N ARG A 54 0.38 -6.89 8.46
CA ARG A 54 0.87 -6.05 9.57
C ARG A 54 -0.02 -4.82 9.80
N LEU A 55 -0.39 -4.09 8.75
CA LEU A 55 -1.19 -2.88 8.89
C LEU A 55 -2.66 -3.15 9.24
N VAL A 56 -3.24 -4.23 8.72
CA VAL A 56 -4.63 -4.60 8.97
C VAL A 56 -4.76 -5.32 10.32
N ASP A 57 -3.91 -6.30 10.63
CA ASP A 57 -4.05 -7.09 11.86
C ASP A 57 -3.59 -6.31 13.10
N GLU A 58 -2.58 -5.44 12.98
CA GLU A 58 -2.11 -4.65 14.13
C GLU A 58 -2.96 -3.39 14.36
N GLY A 59 -3.95 -3.11 13.50
CA GLY A 59 -4.89 -1.99 13.66
C GLY A 59 -4.24 -0.60 13.55
N THR A 60 -2.95 -0.51 13.24
CA THR A 60 -2.19 0.75 13.19
C THR A 60 -2.74 1.70 12.12
N LEU A 61 -3.07 1.18 10.94
CA LEU A 61 -3.69 1.98 9.88
C LEU A 61 -5.06 2.49 10.33
N ARG A 62 -5.85 1.63 10.98
CA ARG A 62 -7.17 1.98 11.48
C ARG A 62 -7.07 3.15 12.45
N GLN A 63 -6.17 3.09 13.42
CA GLN A 63 -5.96 4.16 14.40
C GLN A 63 -5.55 5.47 13.74
N VAL A 64 -4.59 5.44 12.80
CA VAL A 64 -4.17 6.64 12.07
C VAL A 64 -5.33 7.24 11.28
N VAL A 65 -6.14 6.41 10.64
CA VAL A 65 -7.32 6.87 9.88
C VAL A 65 -8.37 7.47 10.81
N VAL A 66 -8.65 6.86 11.97
CA VAL A 66 -9.56 7.40 12.98
C VAL A 66 -9.07 8.77 13.44
N ASP A 67 -7.80 8.87 13.81
CA ASP A 67 -7.21 10.08 14.36
C ASP A 67 -7.19 11.22 13.33
N ASN A 68 -7.03 10.91 12.04
CA ASN A 68 -7.10 11.92 10.97
C ASN A 68 -8.54 12.28 10.58
N LEU A 69 -9.47 11.33 10.55
CA LEU A 69 -10.88 11.59 10.19
C LEU A 69 -11.64 12.33 11.30
N PHE A 70 -11.32 12.06 12.57
CA PHE A 70 -11.98 12.65 13.74
C PHE A 70 -11.05 13.60 14.52
N GLY A 71 -9.94 14.01 13.92
CA GLY A 71 -8.98 14.94 14.53
C GLY A 71 -9.51 16.37 14.59
N ALA A 72 -8.85 17.22 15.38
CA ALA A 72 -9.30 18.58 15.71
C ALA A 72 -9.45 19.56 14.52
N GLU A 73 -8.95 19.20 13.33
CA GLU A 73 -9.07 20.02 12.12
C GLU A 73 -10.10 19.48 11.10
N SER A 74 -10.81 18.39 11.43
CA SER A 74 -11.78 17.74 10.56
C SER A 74 -13.15 18.45 10.53
N ASN A 75 -13.16 19.68 10.04
CA ASN A 75 -14.40 20.42 9.76
C ASN A 75 -14.92 20.04 8.37
N VAL A 76 -15.99 19.25 8.33
CA VAL A 76 -16.51 18.72 7.08
C VAL A 76 -17.90 19.30 6.84
N ALA A 77 -18.02 20.18 5.84
CA ALA A 77 -19.22 21.00 5.59
C ALA A 77 -19.69 21.80 6.84
N GLY A 78 -18.72 22.27 7.62
CA GLY A 78 -18.96 22.97 8.89
C GLY A 78 -19.09 22.03 10.08
N ILE A 79 -19.50 20.76 9.89
CA ILE A 79 -19.68 19.82 10.99
C ILE A 79 -18.33 19.52 11.63
N ASP A 80 -18.21 19.83 12.92
CA ASP A 80 -17.15 19.28 13.75
C ASP A 80 -17.46 17.79 13.98
N LEU A 81 -16.78 16.95 13.18
CA LEU A 81 -16.91 15.50 13.21
C LEU A 81 -16.36 14.92 14.53
N GLN A 82 -15.40 15.59 15.15
CA GLN A 82 -14.85 15.18 16.44
C GLN A 82 -15.92 15.31 17.53
N GLY A 83 -16.57 16.47 17.62
CA GLY A 83 -17.68 16.72 18.54
C GLY A 83 -18.90 15.82 18.27
N ALA A 84 -19.16 15.49 17.01
CA ALA A 84 -20.21 14.57 16.62
C ALA A 84 -19.91 13.12 17.00
N ALA A 85 -18.67 12.66 16.79
CA ALA A 85 -18.24 11.28 17.02
C ALA A 85 -17.86 10.99 18.48
N GLN A 86 -17.68 12.01 19.33
CA GLN A 86 -17.27 11.82 20.72
C GLN A 86 -18.21 10.91 21.53
N HIS A 87 -19.49 10.86 21.15
CA HIS A 87 -20.52 10.05 21.80
C HIS A 87 -20.60 8.60 21.27
N LEU A 88 -19.97 8.30 20.14
CA LEU A 88 -19.89 6.93 19.64
C LEU A 88 -19.00 6.09 20.55
N SER A 89 -19.47 4.89 20.90
CA SER A 89 -18.65 3.87 21.54
C SER A 89 -17.50 3.42 20.62
N PRO A 90 -16.39 2.89 21.17
CA PRO A 90 -15.30 2.36 20.36
C PRO A 90 -15.78 1.33 19.32
N GLU A 91 -16.70 0.45 19.71
CA GLU A 91 -17.24 -0.60 18.85
C GLU A 91 -18.08 -0.03 17.70
N GLU A 92 -18.87 1.02 17.96
CA GLU A 92 -19.63 1.72 16.91
C GLU A 92 -18.71 2.46 15.95
N ARG A 93 -17.64 3.09 16.45
CA ARG A 93 -16.62 3.73 15.60
C ARG A 93 -15.94 2.71 14.71
N ASP A 94 -15.59 1.55 15.24
CA ASP A 94 -14.99 0.47 14.46
C ASP A 94 -15.93 -0.05 13.38
N ALA A 95 -17.19 -0.34 13.74
CA ALA A 95 -18.21 -0.77 12.78
C ALA A 95 -18.44 0.28 11.69
N LEU A 96 -18.31 1.56 12.04
CA LEU A 96 -18.45 2.67 11.11
C LEU A 96 -17.30 2.74 10.12
N ILE A 97 -16.07 2.63 10.61
CA ILE A 97 -14.87 2.61 9.77
C ILE A 97 -14.89 1.40 8.85
N ASP A 98 -15.29 0.23 9.35
CA ASP A 98 -15.37 -0.99 8.53
C ASP A 98 -16.40 -0.89 7.40
N ARG A 99 -17.45 -0.09 7.58
CA ARG A 99 -18.43 0.20 6.52
C ARG A 99 -17.88 1.17 5.47
N LEU A 100 -17.12 2.18 5.89
CA LEU A 100 -16.56 3.21 5.00
C LEU A 100 -15.31 2.73 4.27
N LEU A 101 -14.46 1.96 4.96
CA LEU A 101 -13.15 1.50 4.54
C LEU A 101 -13.05 -0.01 4.79
N PRO A 102 -13.78 -0.83 4.02
CA PRO A 102 -13.75 -2.27 4.19
C PRO A 102 -12.33 -2.80 4.01
N ALA A 103 -11.96 -3.82 4.80
CA ALA A 103 -10.61 -4.40 4.77
C ALA A 103 -10.15 -4.81 3.36
N THR A 104 -11.08 -5.31 2.55
CA THR A 104 -10.82 -5.67 1.15
C THR A 104 -10.43 -4.48 0.28
N TRP A 105 -10.99 -3.30 0.53
CA TRP A 105 -10.57 -2.07 -0.15
C TRP A 105 -9.16 -1.67 0.29
N VAL A 106 -8.87 -1.69 1.59
CA VAL A 106 -7.54 -1.37 2.13
C VAL A 106 -6.48 -2.29 1.53
N GLU A 107 -6.72 -3.59 1.51
CA GLU A 107 -5.84 -4.59 0.89
C GLU A 107 -5.60 -4.30 -0.60
N ALA A 108 -6.66 -3.95 -1.34
CA ALA A 108 -6.55 -3.60 -2.75
C ALA A 108 -5.72 -2.33 -2.97
N GLN A 109 -5.84 -1.32 -2.10
CA GLN A 109 -5.02 -0.10 -2.19
C GLN A 109 -3.55 -0.39 -1.85
N ILE A 110 -3.27 -1.19 -0.81
CA ILE A 110 -1.89 -1.60 -0.48
C ILE A 110 -1.26 -2.35 -1.64
N LEU A 111 -1.99 -3.28 -2.26
CA LEU A 111 -1.53 -4.03 -3.43
C LEU A 111 -1.25 -3.09 -4.61
N ARG A 112 -2.17 -2.14 -4.90
CA ARG A 112 -2.01 -1.15 -5.97
C ARG A 112 -0.76 -0.30 -5.73
N VAL A 113 -0.67 0.37 -4.58
CA VAL A 113 0.47 1.23 -4.22
C VAL A 113 1.80 0.48 -4.25
N THR A 114 1.84 -0.75 -3.74
CA THR A 114 3.05 -1.59 -3.79
C THR A 114 3.43 -1.95 -5.22
N THR A 115 2.44 -2.29 -6.05
CA THR A 115 2.65 -2.64 -7.46
C THR A 115 3.16 -1.44 -8.24
N ASP A 116 2.56 -0.27 -8.06
CA ASP A 116 2.93 0.97 -8.73
C ASP A 116 4.32 1.44 -8.30
N PHE A 117 4.64 1.30 -7.00
CA PHE A 117 5.98 1.54 -6.49
C PHE A 117 7.02 0.65 -7.18
N PHE A 118 6.77 -0.65 -7.29
CA PHE A 118 7.71 -1.55 -7.98
C PHE A 118 7.77 -1.29 -9.49
N ALA A 119 6.66 -0.95 -10.13
CA ALA A 119 6.63 -0.57 -11.54
C ALA A 119 7.48 0.69 -11.77
N TRP A 120 7.33 1.72 -10.92
CA TRP A 120 8.20 2.88 -10.93
C TRP A 120 9.65 2.46 -10.69
N PHE A 121 9.92 1.65 -9.67
CA PHE A 121 11.25 1.20 -9.29
C PHE A 121 11.98 0.46 -10.42
N ASP A 122 11.25 -0.29 -11.25
CA ASP A 122 11.80 -1.00 -12.41
C ASP A 122 11.86 -0.14 -13.68
N SER A 123 11.17 1.01 -13.73
CA SER A 123 11.13 1.92 -14.88
C SER A 123 12.16 3.06 -14.83
N PRO A 124 12.73 3.53 -15.95
CA PRO A 124 13.65 4.67 -15.95
C PRO A 124 13.03 6.01 -15.52
N ALA A 125 11.73 6.04 -15.19
CA ALA A 125 11.05 7.25 -14.71
C ALA A 125 11.70 7.78 -13.42
N THR A 126 11.87 9.10 -13.35
CA THR A 126 12.39 9.80 -12.16
C THR A 126 11.27 10.15 -11.19
N ARG A 127 10.07 10.42 -11.72
CA ARG A 127 8.90 10.78 -10.93
C ARG A 127 8.14 9.56 -10.43
N LEU A 128 7.97 9.48 -9.11
CA LEU A 128 7.13 8.49 -8.42
C LEU A 128 5.75 9.10 -8.19
N GLN A 129 4.74 8.45 -8.77
CA GLN A 129 3.34 8.78 -8.57
C GLN A 129 2.64 7.56 -7.97
N LEU A 130 2.17 7.71 -6.74
CA LEU A 130 1.36 6.72 -6.03
C LEU A 130 0.02 7.37 -5.70
N SER A 131 -1.06 6.76 -6.17
CA SER A 131 -2.42 7.22 -5.89
C SER A 131 -3.24 6.15 -5.19
N VAL A 132 -4.24 6.60 -4.45
CA VAL A 132 -5.26 5.77 -3.82
C VAL A 132 -6.61 6.07 -4.46
N ASP A 133 -7.35 5.01 -4.77
CA ASP A 133 -8.68 5.09 -5.38
C ASP A 133 -9.75 5.23 -4.30
N LEU A 134 -10.35 6.41 -4.25
CA LEU A 134 -11.42 6.76 -3.32
C LEU A 134 -12.81 6.54 -3.90
N GLU A 135 -12.95 6.12 -5.16
CA GLU A 135 -14.28 5.94 -5.77
C GLU A 135 -15.16 4.96 -4.97
N PRO A 136 -14.66 3.83 -4.43
CA PRO A 136 -15.46 2.97 -3.56
C PRO A 136 -15.95 3.68 -2.30
N VAL A 137 -15.07 4.44 -1.63
CA VAL A 137 -15.40 5.21 -0.41
C VAL A 137 -16.44 6.28 -0.73
N ARG A 138 -16.24 7.00 -1.84
CA ARG A 138 -17.16 8.00 -2.36
C ARG A 138 -18.53 7.41 -2.69
N SER A 139 -18.56 6.22 -3.28
CA SER A 139 -19.82 5.52 -3.57
C SER A 139 -20.56 5.12 -2.30
N ALA A 140 -19.84 4.66 -1.26
CA ALA A 140 -20.41 4.35 0.05
C ALA A 140 -20.97 5.60 0.72
N LEU A 141 -20.23 6.71 0.66
CA LEU A 141 -20.66 8.00 1.21
C LEU A 141 -21.86 8.63 0.48
N ARG A 142 -22.13 8.22 -0.76
CA ARG A 142 -23.32 8.66 -1.51
C ARG A 142 -24.56 7.80 -1.24
N GLY A 143 -24.32 6.52 -0.94
CA GLY A 143 -25.34 5.51 -0.81
C GLY A 143 -26.03 5.47 0.55
N GLU A 144 -26.53 4.29 0.89
CA GLU A 144 -27.21 4.02 2.16
C GLU A 144 -26.23 3.94 3.34
N ALA A 145 -24.95 3.64 3.08
CA ALA A 145 -23.94 3.57 4.14
C ALA A 145 -23.76 4.93 4.84
N ALA A 146 -23.84 6.05 4.11
CA ALA A 146 -23.84 7.39 4.72
C ALA A 146 -25.09 7.67 5.55
N ALA A 147 -26.27 7.24 5.09
CA ALA A 147 -27.51 7.42 5.85
C ALA A 147 -27.45 6.63 7.17
N GLY A 148 -27.03 5.36 7.12
CA GLY A 148 -26.87 4.54 8.33
C GLY A 148 -25.76 5.03 9.25
N LEU A 149 -24.69 5.62 8.71
CA LEU A 149 -23.64 6.31 9.47
C LEU A 149 -24.22 7.49 10.27
N VAL A 150 -24.96 8.36 9.57
CA VAL A 150 -25.54 9.56 10.18
C VAL A 150 -26.59 9.19 11.23
N GLU A 151 -27.41 8.18 10.94
CA GLU A 151 -28.43 7.69 11.86
C GLU A 151 -27.80 7.14 13.15
N ALA A 152 -26.81 6.24 13.02
CA ALA A 152 -26.07 5.71 14.18
C ALA A 152 -25.36 6.82 14.98
N MET A 153 -24.83 7.83 14.29
CA MET A 153 -24.20 8.98 14.94
C MET A 153 -25.21 9.80 15.74
N VAL A 154 -26.37 10.14 15.16
CA VAL A 154 -27.42 10.91 15.85
C VAL A 154 -28.03 10.10 17.00
N GLU A 155 -28.22 8.79 16.83
CA GLU A 155 -28.73 7.88 17.87
C GLU A 155 -27.77 7.75 19.06
N SER A 156 -26.47 7.91 18.83
CA SER A 156 -25.46 7.90 19.91
C SER A 156 -25.50 9.15 20.79
N TRP A 157 -26.16 10.22 20.32
CA TRP A 157 -26.19 11.49 21.04
C TRP A 157 -27.16 11.46 22.22
N PRO A 158 -26.87 12.20 23.31
CA PRO A 158 -27.81 12.30 24.44
C PRO A 158 -29.09 13.01 24.02
N ALA A 159 -30.23 12.68 24.64
CA ALA A 159 -31.50 13.35 24.35
C ALA A 159 -31.41 14.87 24.55
N CYS A 160 -31.91 15.65 23.58
CA CYS A 160 -31.90 17.10 23.65
C CYS A 160 -32.82 17.64 24.75
N THR A 161 -32.37 18.70 25.43
CA THR A 161 -33.27 19.52 26.26
C THR A 161 -34.09 20.46 25.38
N LEU A 162 -35.18 21.01 25.94
CA LEU A 162 -36.00 22.00 25.21
C LEU A 162 -35.20 23.24 24.79
N ASP A 163 -34.21 23.64 25.59
CA ASP A 163 -33.34 24.78 25.28
C ASP A 163 -32.35 24.48 24.14
N ASP A 164 -31.89 23.24 24.03
CA ASP A 164 -31.03 22.82 22.91
C ASP A 164 -31.83 22.78 21.60
N VAL A 165 -33.07 22.31 21.66
CA VAL A 165 -33.97 22.29 20.49
C VAL A 165 -34.27 23.71 20.00
N THR A 166 -34.56 24.66 20.90
CA THR A 166 -34.78 26.06 20.51
C THR A 166 -33.51 26.69 19.92
N ARG A 167 -32.33 26.37 20.44
CA ARG A 167 -31.04 26.79 19.86
C ARG A 167 -30.82 26.21 18.46
N MET A 168 -31.07 24.91 18.23
CA MET A 168 -30.97 24.31 16.90
C MET A 168 -31.89 24.98 15.87
N LEU A 169 -33.13 25.27 16.26
CA LEU A 169 -34.11 25.95 15.41
C LEU A 169 -33.70 27.39 15.11
N GLY A 170 -33.14 28.10 16.09
CA GLY A 170 -32.64 29.47 15.93
C GLY A 170 -31.42 29.58 15.01
N LEU A 171 -30.55 28.56 15.01
CA LEU A 171 -29.39 28.45 14.11
C LEU A 171 -29.76 27.90 12.71
N GLY A 172 -31.02 27.52 12.50
CA GLY A 172 -31.52 27.05 11.19
C GLY A 172 -31.15 25.61 10.84
N VAL A 173 -30.93 24.73 11.82
CA VAL A 173 -30.48 23.33 11.62
C VAL A 173 -29.31 23.27 10.63
N VAL A 174 -28.36 24.21 10.76
CA VAL A 174 -27.10 24.19 10.04
C VAL A 174 -26.07 23.55 10.97
N PRO A 175 -25.75 22.26 10.77
CA PRO A 175 -24.76 21.57 11.59
C PRO A 175 -23.40 22.28 11.46
N GLY A 176 -22.67 22.41 12.57
CA GLY A 176 -21.29 22.90 12.51
C GLY A 176 -21.03 24.39 12.71
N GLN A 177 -22.06 25.16 13.03
CA GLN A 177 -21.82 26.48 13.61
C GLN A 177 -21.25 26.34 15.03
N GLU A 178 -20.37 27.26 15.42
CA GLU A 178 -19.88 27.33 16.80
C GLU A 178 -21.07 27.35 17.78
N GLY A 179 -21.08 26.40 18.71
CA GLY A 179 -22.15 26.25 19.69
C GLY A 179 -23.36 25.40 19.24
N PHE A 180 -23.26 24.66 18.13
CA PHE A 180 -24.26 23.65 17.78
C PHE A 180 -24.35 22.57 18.88
N PRO A 181 -25.53 22.33 19.49
CA PRO A 181 -25.66 21.30 20.52
C PRO A 181 -25.71 19.90 19.90
N TYR A 182 -24.74 19.04 20.22
CA TYR A 182 -24.73 17.63 19.80
C TYR A 182 -25.63 16.79 20.70
N CYS A 183 -26.92 16.76 20.40
CA CYS A 183 -27.93 16.00 21.13
C CYS A 183 -28.98 15.41 20.16
N GLU A 184 -29.63 14.30 20.52
CA GLU A 184 -30.71 13.67 19.73
C GLU A 184 -32.03 14.43 19.92
N PRO A 185 -32.58 15.09 18.88
CA PRO A 185 -33.85 15.79 18.99
C PRO A 185 -35.04 14.81 18.90
N PRO A 186 -36.22 15.16 19.46
CA PRO A 186 -37.41 14.35 19.28
C PRO A 186 -37.94 14.40 17.85
N GLU A 187 -38.72 13.39 17.44
CA GLU A 187 -39.46 13.45 16.17
C GLU A 187 -40.46 14.61 16.15
N PRO A 188 -40.64 15.31 15.01
CA PRO A 188 -40.12 15.01 13.67
C PRO A 188 -38.75 15.63 13.35
N LEU A 189 -38.12 16.33 14.29
CA LEU A 189 -36.89 17.09 14.05
C LEU A 189 -35.69 16.18 13.78
N ARG A 190 -35.69 14.98 14.39
CA ARG A 190 -34.67 13.96 14.16
C ARG A 190 -34.55 13.58 12.69
N GLY A 191 -35.67 13.23 12.05
CA GLY A 191 -35.66 12.89 10.63
C GLY A 191 -35.17 14.03 9.74
N LEU A 192 -35.49 15.28 10.09
CA LEU A 192 -35.01 16.46 9.37
C LEU A 192 -33.49 16.63 9.53
N LEU A 193 -32.97 16.47 10.75
CA LEU A 193 -31.55 16.56 11.05
C LEU A 193 -30.74 15.46 10.35
N VAL A 194 -31.20 14.20 10.44
CA VAL A 194 -30.59 13.06 9.74
C VAL A 194 -30.60 13.28 8.22
N GLY A 195 -31.72 13.78 7.68
CA GLY A 195 -31.83 14.12 6.26
C GLY A 195 -30.85 15.22 5.83
N ALA A 196 -30.73 16.28 6.63
CA ALA A 196 -29.81 17.39 6.38
C ALA A 196 -28.34 16.92 6.42
N LEU A 197 -27.96 16.17 7.46
CA LEU A 197 -26.61 15.61 7.61
C LEU A 197 -26.26 14.62 6.49
N THR A 198 -27.19 13.73 6.12
CA THR A 198 -27.02 12.80 4.99
C THR A 198 -26.85 13.55 3.68
N GLY A 199 -27.63 14.63 3.47
CA GLY A 199 -27.47 15.51 2.31
C GLY A 199 -26.10 16.18 2.28
N GLY A 200 -25.62 16.66 3.43
CA GLY A 200 -24.26 17.19 3.58
C GLY A 200 -23.19 16.16 3.20
N MET A 201 -23.25 14.95 3.75
CA MET A 201 -22.31 13.86 3.44
C MET A 201 -22.28 13.50 1.95
N ARG A 202 -23.42 13.55 1.26
CA ARG A 202 -23.48 13.33 -0.19
C ARG A 202 -22.77 14.44 -0.97
N LEU A 203 -23.00 15.71 -0.61
CA LEU A 203 -22.31 16.85 -1.23
C LEU A 203 -20.80 16.78 -1.00
N LEU A 204 -20.38 16.34 0.18
CA LEU A 204 -18.97 16.13 0.50
C LEU A 204 -18.36 15.02 -0.35
N ALA A 205 -19.06 13.89 -0.48
CA ALA A 205 -18.64 12.81 -1.36
C ALA A 205 -18.54 13.27 -2.82
N GLU A 206 -19.39 14.19 -3.28
CA GLU A 206 -19.27 14.77 -4.61
C GLU A 206 -17.99 15.58 -4.81
N GLY A 207 -17.55 16.30 -3.78
CA GLY A 207 -16.31 17.06 -3.76
C GLY A 207 -15.03 16.22 -3.62
N LEU A 208 -15.14 14.97 -3.15
CA LEU A 208 -13.99 14.08 -3.10
C LEU A 208 -13.52 13.67 -4.50
N PRO A 209 -12.21 13.80 -4.81
CA PRO A 209 -11.67 13.31 -6.07
C PRO A 209 -11.73 11.77 -6.10
N ALA A 210 -11.83 11.19 -7.30
CA ALA A 210 -11.83 9.74 -7.48
C ALA A 210 -10.49 9.11 -7.10
N GLU A 211 -9.38 9.83 -7.32
CA GLU A 211 -8.03 9.40 -6.93
C GLU A 211 -7.35 10.51 -6.15
N VAL A 212 -6.64 10.14 -5.09
CA VAL A 212 -5.80 11.06 -4.30
C VAL A 212 -4.35 10.65 -4.44
N PRO A 213 -3.45 11.55 -4.87
CA PRO A 213 -2.03 11.27 -4.86
C PRO A 213 -1.53 11.20 -3.41
N VAL A 214 -0.99 10.06 -3.01
CA VAL A 214 -0.34 9.87 -1.70
C VAL A 214 1.12 10.31 -1.79
N VAL A 215 1.77 10.01 -2.93
CA VAL A 215 3.12 10.45 -3.23
C VAL A 215 3.13 10.96 -4.66
N ASP A 216 3.54 12.21 -4.85
CA ASP A 216 3.90 12.76 -6.16
C ASP A 216 5.22 13.49 -5.99
N GLN A 217 6.32 12.77 -6.21
CA GLN A 217 7.67 13.29 -6.01
C GLN A 217 8.53 13.01 -7.22
N ASP A 218 9.24 14.04 -7.67
CA ASP A 218 10.25 13.91 -8.72
C ASP A 218 11.62 13.74 -8.08
N PHE A 219 12.27 12.62 -8.40
CA PHE A 219 13.62 12.31 -7.92
C PHE A 219 14.70 12.56 -8.98
N GLY A 220 14.40 13.36 -10.01
CA GLY A 220 15.32 13.67 -11.10
C GLY A 220 16.66 14.27 -10.64
N ASP A 221 16.65 15.05 -9.57
CA ASP A 221 17.85 15.71 -9.03
C ASP A 221 18.59 14.86 -7.99
N THR A 222 18.03 13.71 -7.58
CA THR A 222 18.61 12.85 -6.54
C THR A 222 19.47 11.76 -7.18
N GLU A 223 20.70 12.13 -7.59
CA GLU A 223 21.65 11.23 -8.25
C GLU A 223 21.86 9.91 -7.48
N ASP A 224 22.01 9.99 -6.16
CA ASP A 224 22.21 8.82 -5.29
C ASP A 224 21.06 7.81 -5.37
N LEU A 225 19.81 8.28 -5.41
CA LEU A 225 18.64 7.41 -5.50
C LEU A 225 18.54 6.75 -6.87
N MET A 226 18.84 7.51 -7.94
CA MET A 226 18.84 6.99 -9.30
C MET A 226 19.94 5.94 -9.51
N LEU A 227 21.12 6.17 -8.94
CA LEU A 227 22.21 5.18 -8.92
C LEU A 227 21.83 3.92 -8.13
N ALA A 228 21.21 4.08 -6.94
CA ALA A 228 20.72 2.95 -6.16
C ALA A 228 19.67 2.13 -6.94
N LYS A 229 18.75 2.81 -7.65
CA LYS A 229 17.73 2.18 -8.50
C LYS A 229 18.38 1.32 -9.59
N GLU A 230 19.40 1.86 -10.27
CA GLU A 230 20.15 1.14 -11.30
C GLU A 230 20.91 -0.07 -10.73
N GLN A 231 21.58 0.09 -9.58
CA GLN A 231 22.28 -1.00 -8.91
C GLN A 231 21.33 -2.14 -8.54
N VAL A 232 20.16 -1.83 -7.97
CA VAL A 232 19.18 -2.87 -7.60
C VAL A 232 18.63 -3.56 -8.85
N ARG A 233 18.40 -2.84 -9.96
CA ARG A 233 18.02 -3.47 -11.23
C ARG A 233 19.10 -4.41 -11.76
N LEU A 234 20.37 -4.00 -11.67
CA LEU A 234 21.48 -4.86 -12.05
C LEU A 234 21.52 -6.11 -11.18
N VAL A 235 21.35 -5.98 -9.86
CA VAL A 235 21.27 -7.13 -8.94
C VAL A 235 20.10 -8.04 -9.30
N ARG A 236 18.92 -7.51 -9.59
CA ARG A 236 17.75 -8.29 -10.05
C ARG A 236 18.00 -8.98 -11.39
N PHE A 237 18.64 -8.29 -12.33
CA PHE A 237 19.01 -8.86 -13.62
C PHE A 237 19.99 -10.02 -13.44
N VAL A 238 21.07 -9.82 -12.67
CA VAL A 238 22.07 -10.84 -12.38
C VAL A 238 21.47 -12.00 -11.61
N SER A 239 20.59 -11.78 -10.64
CA SER A 239 19.95 -12.88 -9.88
C SER A 239 18.99 -13.70 -10.74
N ARG A 240 18.26 -13.06 -11.66
CA ARG A 240 17.34 -13.74 -12.59
C ARG A 240 18.08 -14.54 -13.66
N TRP A 241 19.15 -13.98 -14.21
CA TRP A 241 19.89 -14.59 -15.33
C TRP A 241 21.14 -15.36 -14.91
N GLY A 242 21.57 -15.25 -13.65
CA GLY A 242 22.81 -15.85 -13.14
C GLY A 242 22.87 -17.38 -13.29
N ILE A 243 21.72 -18.05 -13.29
CA ILE A 243 21.65 -19.51 -13.53
C ILE A 243 22.12 -19.89 -14.94
N LEU A 244 21.89 -19.03 -15.95
CA LEU A 244 22.45 -19.25 -17.29
C LEU A 244 23.97 -19.16 -17.27
N GLY A 245 24.53 -18.30 -16.42
CA GLY A 245 25.97 -18.24 -16.16
C GLY A 245 26.50 -19.60 -15.70
N SER A 246 25.87 -20.21 -14.70
CA SER A 246 26.23 -21.55 -14.23
C SER A 246 26.13 -22.61 -15.33
N PHE A 247 25.06 -22.62 -16.13
CA PHE A 247 24.91 -23.56 -17.25
C PHE A 247 25.97 -23.35 -18.35
N SER A 248 26.29 -22.09 -18.66
CA SER A 248 27.35 -21.77 -19.64
C SER A 248 28.72 -22.27 -19.18
N LEU A 249 29.01 -22.12 -17.89
CA LEU A 249 30.26 -22.57 -17.29
C LEU A 249 30.37 -24.09 -17.26
N LEU A 250 29.27 -24.77 -16.95
CA LEU A 250 29.16 -26.23 -17.04
C LEU A 250 29.42 -26.71 -18.48
N GLY A 251 28.82 -26.05 -19.48
CA GLY A 251 29.05 -26.34 -20.89
C GLY A 251 30.51 -26.16 -21.30
N LEU A 252 31.17 -25.10 -20.80
CA LEU A 252 32.60 -24.85 -21.04
C LEU A 252 33.49 -25.92 -20.39
N ILE A 253 33.18 -26.34 -19.15
CA ILE A 253 33.86 -27.45 -18.47
C ILE A 253 33.71 -28.74 -19.30
N MET A 254 32.50 -29.06 -19.77
CA MET A 254 32.26 -30.24 -20.60
C MET A 254 33.02 -30.19 -21.93
N ALA A 255 33.02 -29.04 -22.61
CA ALA A 255 33.75 -28.88 -23.88
C ALA A 255 35.26 -29.05 -23.71
N LEU A 256 35.83 -28.50 -22.63
CA LEU A 256 37.25 -28.68 -22.29
C LEU A 256 37.57 -30.13 -21.90
N ALA A 257 36.70 -30.77 -21.12
CA ALA A 257 36.87 -32.16 -20.73
C ALA A 257 36.88 -33.09 -21.94
N VAL A 258 35.90 -32.96 -22.84
CA VAL A 258 35.80 -33.75 -24.09
C VAL A 258 37.02 -33.52 -24.98
N ARG A 259 37.48 -32.26 -25.12
CA ARG A 259 38.68 -31.96 -25.90
C ARG A 259 39.95 -32.55 -25.27
N SER A 260 40.03 -32.61 -23.94
CA SER A 260 41.20 -33.16 -23.24
C SER A 260 41.31 -34.69 -23.30
N TRP A 261 40.21 -35.38 -23.63
CA TRP A 261 40.16 -36.83 -23.83
C TRP A 261 40.53 -37.27 -25.25
N ARG A 262 40.43 -36.36 -26.22
CA ARG A 262 40.95 -36.57 -27.59
C ARG A 262 42.44 -36.23 -27.64
#